data_AF-C0E9F6-F1
#
_entry.id   AF-C0E9F6-F1
#
_cell.length_a   1.000
_cell.length_b   1.000
_cell.length_c   1.000
_cell.angle_alpha   90.00
_cell.angle_beta   90.00
_cell.angle_gamma   90.00
#
_symmetry.space_group_name_H-M   'P 1'
#
loop_
_entity.id
_entity.type
_entity.pdbx_description
1 polymer ?
#
loop_
_entity_poly.entity_id
_entity_poly.type
_entity_poly.pdbx_seq_one_letter_code
_entity_poly.pdbx_strand_id
1 'polypeptide(L)'
;MRLALEQAARAAELGEVPVGAVLVRGGEVVAQAYNRRETDKNALAHAELLAIDQACRALGGWRLFGATLYVTLEPCPMCTGAIINARIDHVVYGAKDQKAGSCGSVIDLTEYPYNHKPQLTGGVLEQECAGMLSQFFQQLRQKKKQQADAAKNNGNPIKEGGVVLNEKVYEFDAVIQKVPEIDGAYVEVPFDVKEEFGKGRVPVFATFDGETYKGSLVRMGTPGHILGVRKKIRKKIKKQPGDTVHVTLREREG
;
A
#
# COMPACT_ATOMS: atom_id res chain seq x y z
N MET A 1 11.29 0.46 -25.49
CA MET A 1 11.37 1.33 -24.28
C MET A 1 10.33 2.46 -24.26
N ARG A 2 10.19 3.31 -25.29
CA ARG A 2 9.19 4.41 -25.26
C ARG A 2 7.75 3.95 -24.96
N LEU A 3 7.31 2.84 -25.56
CA LEU A 3 6.01 2.22 -25.23
C LEU A 3 5.91 1.77 -23.75
N ALA A 4 7.01 1.38 -23.12
CA ALA A 4 7.03 1.04 -21.69
C ALA A 4 6.93 2.29 -20.81
N LEU A 5 7.53 3.42 -21.23
CA LEU A 5 7.31 4.72 -20.57
C LEU A 5 5.86 5.19 -20.68
N GLU A 6 5.17 4.93 -21.79
CA GLU A 6 3.73 5.21 -21.91
C GLU A 6 2.91 4.38 -20.91
N GLN A 7 3.26 3.10 -20.72
CA GLN A 7 2.62 2.29 -19.67
C GLN A 7 2.95 2.81 -18.26
N ALA A 8 4.19 3.22 -18.00
CA ALA A 8 4.58 3.82 -16.72
C ALA A 8 3.82 5.12 -16.43
N ALA A 9 3.52 5.93 -17.45
CA ALA A 9 2.67 7.10 -17.33
C ALA A 9 1.24 6.74 -16.92
N ARG A 10 0.65 5.68 -17.50
CA ARG A 10 -0.67 5.16 -17.08
C ARG A 10 -0.69 4.71 -15.62
N ALA A 11 0.38 4.08 -15.13
CA ALA A 11 0.51 3.79 -13.70
C ALA A 11 0.50 5.09 -12.85
N ALA A 12 1.30 6.09 -13.22
CA ALA A 12 1.32 7.37 -12.50
C ALA A 12 -0.05 8.07 -12.45
N GLU A 13 -0.81 8.03 -13.55
CA GLU A 13 -2.17 8.60 -13.64
C GLU A 13 -3.12 7.95 -12.61
N LEU A 14 -2.91 6.68 -12.29
CA LEU A 14 -3.67 5.94 -11.28
C LEU A 14 -3.09 6.08 -9.86
N GLY A 15 -2.02 6.85 -9.68
CA GLY A 15 -1.34 6.99 -8.40
C GLY A 15 -0.47 5.79 -8.03
N GLU A 16 -0.15 4.92 -8.99
CA GLU A 16 0.77 3.79 -8.84
C GLU A 16 2.21 4.23 -9.08
N VAL A 17 3.17 3.48 -8.52
CA VAL A 17 4.59 3.69 -8.86
C VAL A 17 4.76 3.53 -10.38
N PRO A 18 5.37 4.50 -11.09
CA PRO A 18 5.41 4.53 -12.55
C PRO A 18 6.42 3.52 -13.12
N VAL A 19 6.02 2.26 -13.16
CA VAL A 19 6.75 1.19 -13.82
C VAL A 19 5.87 0.62 -14.91
N GLY A 20 6.43 0.54 -16.12
CA GLY A 20 5.76 -0.01 -17.29
C GLY A 20 6.62 -1.06 -17.96
N ALA A 21 5.97 -2.04 -18.57
CA ALA A 21 6.60 -3.15 -19.24
C ALA A 21 5.91 -3.47 -20.57
N VAL A 22 6.70 -3.85 -21.57
CA VAL A 22 6.24 -4.26 -22.90
C VAL A 22 7.01 -5.50 -23.32
N LEU A 23 6.30 -6.55 -23.70
CA LEU A 23 6.88 -7.79 -24.20
C LEU A 23 6.71 -7.86 -25.71
N VAL A 24 7.84 -8.06 -26.41
CA VAL A 24 7.93 -8.11 -27.88
C VAL A 24 8.39 -9.49 -28.30
N ARG A 25 7.80 -10.05 -29.36
CA ARG A 25 8.24 -11.32 -29.97
C ARG A 25 8.12 -11.22 -31.48
N GLY A 26 9.17 -11.60 -32.22
CA GLY A 26 9.16 -11.50 -33.68
C GLY A 26 9.00 -10.06 -34.22
N GLY A 27 9.39 -9.05 -33.44
CA GLY A 27 9.21 -7.64 -33.79
C GLY A 27 7.83 -7.06 -33.44
N GLU A 28 6.89 -7.88 -32.97
CA GLU A 28 5.54 -7.46 -32.61
C GLU A 28 5.33 -7.38 -31.10
N VAL A 29 4.54 -6.40 -30.66
CA VAL A 29 4.14 -6.26 -29.26
C VAL A 29 3.09 -7.32 -28.93
N VAL A 30 3.41 -8.22 -27.99
CA VAL A 30 2.51 -9.29 -27.54
C VAL A 30 1.75 -8.89 -26.27
N ALA A 31 2.38 -8.10 -25.39
CA ALA A 31 1.77 -7.65 -24.15
C ALA A 31 2.30 -6.28 -23.73
N GLN A 32 1.45 -5.51 -23.05
CA GLN A 32 1.79 -4.22 -22.45
C GLN A 32 1.11 -4.12 -21.10
N ALA A 33 1.88 -3.81 -20.07
CA ALA A 33 1.36 -3.69 -18.73
C ALA A 33 2.10 -2.62 -17.94
N TYR A 34 1.50 -2.22 -16.82
CA TYR A 34 2.06 -1.29 -15.87
C TYR A 34 1.76 -1.76 -14.45
N ASN A 35 2.51 -1.23 -13.49
CA ASN A 35 2.31 -1.54 -12.08
C ASN A 35 0.88 -1.17 -11.64
N ARG A 36 0.22 -2.11 -10.96
CA ARG A 36 -1.16 -2.00 -10.45
C ARG A 36 -1.28 -2.48 -9.01
N ARG A 37 -0.18 -2.50 -8.27
CA ARG A 37 -0.13 -3.05 -6.91
C ARG A 37 -1.20 -2.47 -5.98
N GLU A 38 -1.37 -1.15 -5.98
CA GLU A 38 -2.35 -0.48 -5.12
C GLU A 38 -3.79 -0.64 -5.61
N THR A 39 -3.99 -0.70 -6.93
CA THR A 39 -5.28 -0.83 -7.62
C THR A 39 -5.84 -2.22 -7.42
N ASP A 40 -4.99 -3.24 -7.63
CA ASP A 40 -5.38 -4.65 -7.59
C ASP A 40 -5.27 -5.23 -6.18
N LYS A 41 -4.74 -4.44 -5.23
CA LYS A 41 -4.45 -4.87 -3.84
C LYS A 41 -3.65 -6.17 -3.81
N ASN A 42 -2.69 -6.30 -4.72
CA ASN A 42 -1.92 -7.52 -4.91
C ASN A 42 -0.44 -7.19 -5.04
N ALA A 43 0.37 -7.76 -4.14
CA ALA A 43 1.83 -7.59 -4.13
C ALA A 43 2.51 -8.08 -5.42
N LEU A 44 1.86 -8.96 -6.19
CA LEU A 44 2.36 -9.51 -7.44
C LEU A 44 2.01 -8.67 -8.68
N ALA A 45 1.21 -7.60 -8.56
CA ALA A 45 0.74 -6.81 -9.70
C ALA A 45 1.80 -5.82 -10.23
N HIS A 46 3.02 -6.30 -10.43
CA HIS A 46 4.12 -5.60 -11.07
C HIS A 46 3.99 -5.63 -12.60
N ALA A 47 4.53 -4.62 -13.27
CA ALA A 47 4.40 -4.48 -14.72
C ALA A 47 4.93 -5.72 -15.47
N GLU A 48 6.07 -6.26 -15.05
CA GLU A 48 6.71 -7.43 -15.68
C GLU A 48 5.86 -8.68 -15.54
N LEU A 49 5.33 -8.95 -14.35
CA LEU A 49 4.48 -10.12 -14.09
C LEU A 49 3.17 -10.04 -14.88
N LEU A 50 2.56 -8.87 -14.91
CA LEU A 50 1.33 -8.64 -15.66
C LEU A 50 1.57 -8.79 -17.17
N ALA A 51 2.70 -8.28 -17.69
CA ALA A 51 3.07 -8.47 -19.10
C ALA A 51 3.34 -9.94 -19.44
N ILE A 52 4.00 -10.68 -18.55
CA ILE A 52 4.24 -12.13 -18.71
C ILE A 52 2.92 -12.89 -18.72
N ASP A 53 2.01 -12.64 -17.77
CA ASP A 53 0.69 -13.30 -17.72
C ASP A 53 -0.12 -13.03 -19.00
N GLN A 54 -0.19 -11.76 -19.44
CA GLN A 54 -0.85 -11.40 -20.69
C GLN A 54 -0.24 -12.11 -21.90
N ALA A 55 1.10 -12.16 -22.00
CA ALA A 55 1.79 -12.83 -23.11
C ALA A 55 1.54 -14.34 -23.10
N CYS A 56 1.56 -14.98 -21.93
CA CYS A 56 1.24 -16.39 -21.77
C CYS A 56 -0.17 -16.72 -22.26
N ARG A 57 -1.16 -15.87 -21.93
CA ARG A 57 -2.55 -16.02 -22.39
C ARG A 57 -2.67 -15.80 -23.90
N ALA A 58 -2.02 -14.77 -24.44
CA ALA A 58 -2.05 -14.45 -25.86
C ALA A 58 -1.41 -15.54 -26.73
N LEU A 59 -0.33 -16.15 -26.25
CA LEU A 59 0.44 -17.17 -26.99
C LEU A 59 0.03 -18.61 -26.67
N GLY A 60 -0.87 -18.82 -25.70
CA GLY A 60 -1.36 -20.13 -25.30
C GLY A 60 -0.34 -21.01 -24.56
N GLY A 61 0.68 -20.42 -23.95
CA GLY A 61 1.73 -21.19 -23.28
C GLY A 61 2.67 -20.33 -22.43
N TRP A 62 3.33 -20.97 -21.46
CA TRP A 62 4.18 -20.29 -20.48
C TRP A 62 5.63 -20.05 -20.93
N ARG A 63 6.06 -20.71 -22.03
CA ARG A 63 7.41 -20.55 -22.58
C ARG A 63 7.39 -19.45 -23.65
N LEU A 64 8.03 -18.34 -23.34
CA LEU A 64 8.08 -17.12 -24.15
C LEU A 64 9.41 -17.00 -24.91
N PHE A 65 9.90 -18.10 -25.50
CA PHE A 65 11.12 -18.10 -26.31
C PHE A 65 11.03 -17.12 -27.49
N GLY A 66 12.15 -16.48 -27.80
CA GLY A 66 12.27 -15.42 -28.81
C GLY A 66 11.64 -14.10 -28.38
N ALA A 67 11.23 -13.96 -27.11
CA ALA A 67 10.69 -12.72 -26.59
C ALA A 67 11.76 -11.83 -25.95
N THR A 68 11.57 -10.52 -26.10
CA THR A 68 12.30 -9.47 -25.40
C THR A 68 11.34 -8.72 -24.49
N LEU A 69 11.66 -8.62 -23.21
CA LEU A 69 10.92 -7.81 -22.25
C LEU A 69 11.61 -6.45 -22.08
N TYR A 70 10.89 -5.37 -22.36
CA TYR A 70 11.31 -4.00 -22.06
C TYR A 70 10.61 -3.54 -20.78
N VAL A 71 11.35 -2.99 -19.82
CA VAL A 71 10.79 -2.47 -18.56
C VAL A 71 11.48 -1.17 -18.14
N THR A 72 10.73 -0.20 -17.60
CA THR A 72 11.30 1.13 -17.29
C THR A 72 12.24 1.13 -16.08
N LEU A 73 12.11 0.16 -15.17
CA LEU A 73 12.95 0.01 -13.97
C LEU A 73 13.54 -1.40 -13.93
N GLU A 74 14.75 -1.54 -13.42
CA GLU A 74 15.41 -2.82 -13.22
C GLU A 74 14.51 -3.81 -12.44
N PRO A 75 14.30 -5.04 -12.96
CA PRO A 75 13.46 -6.03 -12.31
C PRO A 75 13.90 -6.39 -10.89
N CYS A 76 12.93 -6.58 -9.99
CA CYS A 76 13.17 -7.08 -8.64
C CYS A 76 13.36 -8.61 -8.60
N PRO A 77 13.62 -9.25 -7.43
CA PRO A 77 13.88 -10.70 -7.37
C PRO A 77 12.70 -11.53 -7.89
N MET A 78 11.48 -11.10 -7.56
CA MET A 78 10.24 -11.73 -7.99
C MET A 78 10.08 -11.70 -9.51
N CYS A 79 10.23 -10.51 -10.12
CA CYS A 79 10.09 -10.34 -11.56
C CYS A 79 11.20 -11.08 -12.32
N THR A 80 12.44 -10.99 -11.85
CA THR A 80 13.58 -11.71 -12.45
C THR A 80 13.39 -13.23 -12.40
N GLY A 81 12.91 -13.76 -11.28
CA GLY A 81 12.56 -15.18 -11.17
C GLY A 81 11.44 -15.59 -12.14
N ALA A 82 10.43 -14.75 -12.34
CA ALA A 82 9.39 -15.01 -13.32
C ALA A 82 9.90 -14.98 -14.77
N ILE A 83 10.78 -14.03 -15.11
CA ILE A 83 11.45 -13.93 -16.42
C ILE A 83 12.21 -15.21 -16.73
N ILE A 84 13.00 -15.71 -15.77
CA ILE A 84 13.77 -16.96 -15.90
C ILE A 84 12.83 -18.15 -16.13
N ASN A 85 11.74 -18.25 -15.36
CA ASN A 85 10.75 -19.31 -15.51
C ASN A 85 10.00 -19.24 -16.85
N ALA A 86 9.67 -18.03 -17.31
CA ALA A 86 8.98 -17.80 -18.57
C ALA A 86 9.85 -18.02 -19.81
N ARG A 87 11.16 -18.26 -19.65
CA ARG A 87 12.11 -18.46 -20.77
C ARG A 87 12.18 -17.27 -21.72
N ILE A 88 12.09 -16.06 -21.18
CA ILE A 88 12.30 -14.83 -21.95
C ILE A 88 13.79 -14.72 -22.29
N ASP A 89 14.12 -14.50 -23.55
CA ASP A 89 15.52 -14.56 -24.00
C ASP A 89 16.30 -13.29 -23.67
N HIS A 90 15.64 -12.13 -23.64
CA HIS A 90 16.28 -10.84 -23.45
C HIS A 90 15.46 -9.90 -22.57
N VAL A 91 16.11 -9.27 -21.60
CA VAL A 91 15.53 -8.22 -20.77
C VAL A 91 16.27 -6.92 -21.02
N VAL A 92 15.51 -5.89 -21.38
CA VAL A 92 15.99 -4.54 -21.59
C VAL A 92 15.35 -3.62 -20.55
N TYR A 93 16.15 -3.02 -19.68
CA TYR A 93 15.64 -2.14 -18.63
C TYR A 93 16.21 -0.73 -18.73
N GLY A 94 15.41 0.23 -18.25
CA GLY A 94 15.75 1.65 -18.24
C GLY A 94 16.64 2.02 -17.06
N ALA A 95 16.02 2.48 -15.99
CA ALA A 95 16.73 2.89 -14.78
C ALA A 95 17.15 1.69 -13.91
N LYS A 96 18.27 1.82 -13.21
CA LYS A 96 18.68 0.87 -12.16
C LYS A 96 17.83 0.99 -10.90
N ASP A 97 17.63 -0.11 -10.19
CA ASP A 97 16.99 -0.13 -8.87
C ASP A 97 18.02 -0.49 -7.78
N GLN A 98 18.56 0.53 -7.12
CA GLN A 98 19.56 0.35 -6.05
C GLN A 98 19.00 -0.31 -4.77
N LYS A 99 17.68 -0.46 -4.64
CA LYS A 99 17.04 -1.00 -3.44
C LYS A 99 16.54 -2.42 -3.62
N ALA A 100 16.16 -2.80 -4.83
CA ALA A 100 15.59 -4.12 -5.11
C ALA A 100 16.07 -4.77 -6.43
N GLY A 101 16.89 -4.09 -7.23
CA GLY A 101 17.31 -4.57 -8.55
C GLY A 101 18.06 -5.90 -8.48
N SER A 102 17.59 -6.87 -9.28
CA SER A 102 18.08 -8.25 -9.31
C SER A 102 18.71 -8.64 -10.64
N CYS A 103 19.07 -7.64 -11.45
CA CYS A 103 19.78 -7.76 -12.72
C CYS A 103 21.12 -6.99 -12.67
N GLY A 104 21.73 -6.90 -11.48
CA GLY A 104 23.06 -6.32 -11.27
C GLY A 104 23.17 -5.25 -10.19
N SER A 105 22.08 -4.64 -9.69
CA SER A 105 22.18 -3.61 -8.65
C SER A 105 22.40 -4.18 -7.24
N VAL A 106 21.43 -4.92 -6.70
CA VAL A 106 21.56 -5.59 -5.39
C VAL A 106 22.18 -6.97 -5.55
N ILE A 107 21.72 -7.68 -6.57
CA ILE A 107 22.16 -9.02 -6.95
C ILE A 107 21.96 -9.17 -8.46
N ASP A 108 22.67 -10.09 -9.08
CA ASP A 108 22.32 -10.58 -10.41
C ASP A 108 21.86 -12.03 -10.32
N LEU A 109 20.55 -12.26 -10.41
CA LEU A 109 20.01 -13.62 -10.35
C LEU A 109 20.33 -14.44 -11.62
N THR A 110 20.72 -13.80 -12.72
CA THR A 110 21.01 -14.49 -14.00
C THR A 110 22.39 -15.16 -14.00
N GLU A 111 23.28 -14.73 -13.09
CA GLU A 111 24.61 -15.34 -12.90
C GLU A 111 24.53 -16.73 -12.24
N TYR A 112 23.51 -16.99 -11.43
CA TYR A 112 23.30 -18.27 -10.74
C TYR A 112 22.99 -19.43 -11.72
N PRO A 113 23.19 -20.70 -11.31
CA PRO A 113 23.07 -21.86 -12.20
C PRO A 113 21.60 -22.27 -12.45
N TYR A 114 20.74 -21.30 -12.77
CA TYR A 114 19.40 -21.57 -13.25
C TYR A 114 19.43 -22.16 -14.66
N ASN A 115 18.39 -22.91 -15.00
CA ASN A 115 18.25 -23.62 -16.28
C ASN A 115 17.92 -22.71 -17.49
N HIS A 116 17.80 -21.40 -17.26
CA HIS A 116 17.62 -20.38 -18.31
C HIS A 116 18.30 -19.08 -17.85
N LYS A 117 19.01 -18.42 -18.76
CA LYS A 117 19.75 -17.18 -18.49
C LYS A 117 19.39 -16.14 -19.54
N PRO A 118 18.51 -15.17 -19.22
CA PRO A 118 18.19 -14.11 -20.16
C PRO A 118 19.42 -13.24 -20.40
N GLN A 119 19.59 -12.73 -21.62
CA GLN A 119 20.50 -11.61 -21.87
C GLN A 119 19.97 -10.37 -21.15
N LEU A 120 20.86 -9.50 -20.67
CA LEU A 120 20.50 -8.27 -19.97
C LEU A 120 21.05 -7.05 -20.72
N THR A 121 20.23 -6.00 -20.84
CA THR A 121 20.65 -4.70 -21.34
C THR A 121 20.03 -3.59 -20.50
N GLY A 122 20.83 -3.00 -19.60
CA GLY A 122 20.41 -1.87 -18.79
C GLY A 122 20.72 -0.52 -19.42
N GLY A 123 20.13 0.54 -18.89
CA GLY A 123 20.47 1.92 -19.22
C GLY A 123 19.71 2.53 -20.41
N VAL A 124 18.73 1.82 -20.99
CA VAL A 124 18.02 2.31 -22.19
C VAL A 124 17.00 3.38 -21.80
N LEU A 125 17.21 4.62 -22.24
CA LEU A 125 16.43 5.79 -21.80
C LEU A 125 16.43 5.96 -20.27
N GLU A 126 17.54 5.65 -19.62
CA GLU A 126 17.71 5.66 -18.16
C GLU A 126 17.25 6.97 -17.51
N GLN A 127 17.68 8.11 -18.06
CA GLN A 127 17.34 9.43 -17.52
C GLN A 127 15.82 9.69 -17.55
N GLU A 128 15.14 9.32 -18.64
CA GLU A 128 13.68 9.47 -18.76
C GLU A 128 12.96 8.56 -17.74
N CYS A 129 13.40 7.31 -17.60
CA CYS A 129 12.82 6.34 -16.67
C CYS A 129 13.03 6.77 -15.20
N ALA A 130 14.25 7.16 -14.84
CA ALA A 130 14.60 7.62 -13.49
C ALA A 130 13.91 8.94 -13.13
N GLY A 131 13.75 9.84 -14.12
CA GLY A 131 13.05 11.10 -13.98
C GLY A 131 11.58 10.90 -13.60
N MET A 132 10.88 9.98 -14.27
CA MET A 132 9.48 9.68 -13.98
C MET A 132 9.27 9.17 -12.54
N LEU A 133 10.12 8.24 -12.08
CA LEU A 133 10.10 7.75 -10.69
C LEU A 133 10.38 8.87 -9.68
N SER A 134 11.41 9.68 -9.95
CA SER A 134 11.82 10.78 -9.06
C SER A 134 10.70 11.82 -8.91
N GLN A 135 10.08 12.20 -10.03
CA GLN A 135 8.97 13.15 -10.06
C GLN A 135 7.76 12.61 -9.29
N PHE A 136 7.41 11.34 -9.48
CA PHE A 136 6.30 10.71 -8.78
C PHE A 136 6.48 10.75 -7.25
N PHE A 137 7.64 10.32 -6.74
CA PHE A 137 7.90 10.34 -5.30
C PHE A 137 8.04 11.76 -4.75
N GLN A 138 8.53 12.72 -5.53
CA GLN A 138 8.53 14.13 -5.14
C GLN A 138 7.11 14.67 -4.97
N GLN A 139 6.21 14.39 -5.92
CA GLN A 139 4.80 14.77 -5.84
C GLN A 139 4.10 14.12 -4.64
N LEU A 140 4.38 12.84 -4.35
CA LEU A 140 3.84 12.18 -3.15
C LEU A 140 4.29 12.86 -1.86
N ARG A 141 5.58 13.20 -1.75
CA ARG A 141 6.11 13.94 -0.58
C ARG A 141 5.47 15.32 -0.44
N GLN A 142 5.30 16.04 -1.54
CA GLN A 142 4.64 17.35 -1.56
C GLN A 142 3.17 17.26 -1.14
N LYS A 143 2.41 16.29 -1.67
CA LYS A 143 1.01 16.04 -1.28
C LYS A 143 0.91 15.73 0.21
N LYS A 144 1.77 14.86 0.75
CA LYS A 144 1.81 14.56 2.19
C LYS A 144 2.11 15.81 3.02
N LYS A 145 3.07 16.62 2.60
CA LYS A 145 3.39 17.89 3.28
C LYS A 145 2.20 18.86 3.27
N GLN A 146 1.55 19.04 2.12
CA GLN A 146 0.37 19.91 2.00
C GLN A 146 -0.79 19.42 2.85
N GLN A 147 -1.03 18.09 2.91
CA GLN A 147 -2.05 17.51 3.79
C GLN A 147 -1.72 17.73 5.26
N ALA A 148 -0.44 17.56 5.65
CA ALA A 148 0.00 17.85 7.02
C ALA A 148 -0.13 19.35 7.37
N ASP A 149 0.24 20.24 6.44
CA ASP A 149 0.13 21.69 6.63
C ASP A 149 -1.33 22.16 6.66
N ALA A 150 -2.22 21.57 5.83
CA ALA A 150 -3.66 21.81 5.86
C ALA A 150 -4.32 21.28 7.14
N ALA A 151 -3.90 20.10 7.63
CA ALA A 151 -4.35 19.56 8.91
C ALA A 151 -3.91 20.45 10.09
N LYS A 152 -2.74 21.08 10.01
CA LYS A 152 -2.26 22.08 10.99
C LYS A 152 -3.05 23.39 10.93
N ASN A 153 -3.40 23.88 9.74
CA ASN A 153 -4.12 25.14 9.56
C ASN A 153 -5.64 25.04 9.83
N ASN A 154 -6.28 23.90 9.58
CA ASN A 154 -7.70 23.66 9.91
C ASN A 154 -7.92 23.27 11.39
N GLY A 155 -6.85 23.14 12.17
CA GLY A 155 -6.87 22.80 13.58
C GLY A 155 -6.48 23.96 14.48
N ASN A 156 -7.02 25.17 14.26
CA ASN A 156 -6.75 26.30 15.14
C ASN A 156 -7.82 26.42 16.25
N PRO A 157 -7.61 25.87 17.46
CA PRO A 157 -7.94 26.56 18.68
C PRO A 157 -6.72 27.39 19.12
N ILE A 158 -7.02 28.64 19.45
CA ILE A 158 -6.14 29.59 20.12
C ILE A 158 -5.38 28.94 21.30
N LYS A 159 -4.09 29.32 21.41
CA LYS A 159 -3.16 29.38 22.58
C LYS A 159 -2.07 28.31 22.76
N GLU A 160 -0.84 28.83 22.68
CA GLU A 160 0.33 28.68 23.57
C GLU A 160 0.52 27.38 24.35
N GLY A 161 1.71 26.78 24.18
CA GLY A 161 2.26 25.74 25.05
C GLY A 161 2.44 24.42 24.32
N GLY A 162 3.70 24.00 24.17
CA GLY A 162 4.10 22.88 23.31
C GLY A 162 3.62 21.49 23.78
N VAL A 163 3.58 20.56 22.83
CA VAL A 163 4.25 19.23 22.77
C VAL A 163 3.66 18.45 21.58
N VAL A 164 4.51 17.70 20.86
CA VAL A 164 4.26 17.01 19.58
C VAL A 164 3.48 15.69 19.81
N LEU A 165 2.40 15.45 19.05
CA LEU A 165 1.48 14.31 19.21
C LEU A 165 1.80 13.12 18.28
N ASN A 166 1.74 11.89 18.80
CA ASN A 166 1.81 10.62 18.06
C ASN A 166 0.58 10.43 17.15
N GLU A 167 0.79 10.18 15.84
CA GLU A 167 -0.21 10.26 14.76
C GLU A 167 -1.01 8.97 14.45
N LYS A 168 -0.87 7.88 15.23
CA LYS A 168 -1.50 6.59 14.85
C LYS A 168 -3.01 6.59 15.15
N VAL A 169 -3.81 6.51 14.08
CA VAL A 169 -5.29 6.41 14.12
C VAL A 169 -5.70 4.99 13.74
N TYR A 170 -6.65 4.43 14.49
CA TYR A 170 -7.23 3.10 14.26
C TYR A 170 -8.68 3.24 13.85
N GLU A 171 -9.15 2.36 12.95
CA GLU A 171 -10.48 2.41 12.36
C GLU A 171 -11.03 0.99 12.20
N PHE A 172 -12.24 0.73 12.71
CA PHE A 172 -12.89 -0.57 12.64
C PHE A 172 -14.41 -0.48 12.89
N ASP A 173 -15.15 -1.46 12.38
CA ASP A 173 -16.56 -1.64 12.71
C ASP A 173 -16.72 -2.58 13.91
N ALA A 174 -17.62 -2.25 14.83
CA ALA A 174 -17.92 -3.06 16.01
C ALA A 174 -19.40 -3.08 16.36
N VAL A 175 -19.87 -4.16 16.95
CA VAL A 175 -21.25 -4.26 17.44
C VAL A 175 -21.35 -3.61 18.82
N ILE A 176 -22.35 -2.74 19.00
CA ILE A 176 -22.65 -2.14 20.30
C ILE A 176 -23.20 -3.23 21.23
N GLN A 177 -22.47 -3.57 22.27
CA GLN A 177 -22.88 -4.51 23.31
C GLN A 177 -23.58 -3.80 24.46
N LYS A 178 -24.56 -4.46 25.09
CA LYS A 178 -25.24 -3.97 26.29
C LYS A 178 -24.51 -4.48 27.53
N VAL A 179 -24.32 -3.63 28.54
CA VAL A 179 -23.86 -4.11 29.84
C VAL A 179 -25.04 -4.75 30.58
N PRO A 180 -24.90 -5.98 31.12
CA PRO A 180 -25.95 -6.57 31.97
C PRO A 180 -26.26 -5.66 33.17
N GLU A 181 -27.54 -5.61 33.56
CA GLU A 181 -28.02 -4.97 34.81
C GLU A 181 -27.90 -3.44 34.92
N ILE A 182 -27.18 -2.76 34.02
CA ILE A 182 -27.09 -1.30 33.98
C ILE A 182 -27.40 -0.75 32.58
N ASP A 183 -27.86 0.50 32.48
CA ASP A 183 -28.10 1.19 31.19
C ASP A 183 -26.78 1.65 30.51
N GLY A 184 -25.81 0.74 30.43
CA GLY A 184 -24.49 0.90 29.81
C GLY A 184 -24.42 0.20 28.46
N ALA A 185 -23.57 0.72 27.57
CA ALA A 185 -23.20 0.01 26.34
C ALA A 185 -21.73 0.23 26.03
N TYR A 186 -21.12 -0.69 25.29
CA TYR A 186 -19.72 -0.65 24.91
C TYR A 186 -19.49 -1.29 23.54
N VAL A 187 -18.31 -1.10 22.98
CA VAL A 187 -17.78 -1.86 21.84
C VAL A 187 -16.50 -2.56 22.27
N GLU A 188 -16.22 -3.72 21.70
CA GLU A 188 -14.93 -4.40 21.87
C GLU A 188 -13.94 -3.95 20.80
N VAL A 189 -12.68 -3.81 21.19
CA VAL A 189 -11.60 -3.44 20.27
C VAL A 189 -11.03 -4.72 19.64
N PRO A 190 -10.87 -4.81 18.31
CA PRO A 190 -10.51 -6.04 17.62
C PRO A 190 -9.00 -6.36 17.64
N PHE A 191 -8.22 -5.72 18.52
CA PHE A 191 -6.77 -5.91 18.61
C PHE A 191 -6.31 -5.86 20.07
N ASP A 192 -5.11 -6.40 20.32
CA ASP A 192 -4.52 -6.40 21.66
C ASP A 192 -3.98 -5.00 22.02
N VAL A 193 -4.71 -4.30 22.89
CA VAL A 193 -4.37 -2.95 23.36
C VAL A 193 -3.06 -2.94 24.16
N LYS A 194 -2.73 -4.03 24.86
CA LYS A 194 -1.50 -4.10 25.65
C LYS A 194 -0.28 -4.28 24.74
N GLU A 195 -0.40 -5.08 23.68
CA GLU A 195 0.64 -5.22 22.66
C GLU A 195 0.84 -3.89 21.90
N GLU A 196 -0.25 -3.22 21.53
CA GLU A 196 -0.20 -2.01 20.69
C GLU A 196 0.25 -0.75 21.46
N PHE A 197 -0.21 -0.55 22.69
CA PHE A 197 0.06 0.68 23.45
C PHE A 197 0.99 0.48 24.66
N GLY A 198 1.37 -0.77 24.97
CA GLY A 198 2.22 -1.11 26.12
C GLY A 198 1.58 -0.86 27.49
N LYS A 199 0.31 -0.45 27.57
CA LYS A 199 -0.39 -0.05 28.80
C LYS A 199 -1.75 -0.73 28.90
N GLY A 200 -2.17 -1.08 30.12
CA GLY A 200 -3.47 -1.72 30.35
C GLY A 200 -4.68 -0.79 30.25
N ARG A 201 -4.47 0.52 30.41
CA ARG A 201 -5.49 1.57 30.26
C ARG A 201 -4.93 2.68 29.40
N VAL A 202 -5.58 2.96 28.28
CA VAL A 202 -5.10 3.93 27.29
C VAL A 202 -6.13 5.06 27.18
N PRO A 203 -5.80 6.31 27.52
CA PRO A 203 -6.70 7.43 27.27
C PRO A 203 -6.83 7.62 25.76
N VAL A 204 -8.05 7.82 25.26
CA VAL A 204 -8.28 7.96 23.81
C VAL A 204 -9.23 9.11 23.49
N PHE A 205 -9.05 9.66 22.29
CA PHE A 205 -10.12 10.30 21.54
C PHE A 205 -10.66 9.28 20.55
N ALA A 206 -11.98 9.10 20.52
CA ALA A 206 -12.64 8.22 19.56
C ALA A 206 -13.80 8.93 18.88
N THR A 207 -14.29 8.36 17.79
CA THR A 207 -15.60 8.69 17.22
C THR A 207 -16.43 7.43 17.04
N PHE A 208 -17.75 7.59 17.12
CA PHE A 208 -18.74 6.57 16.81
C PHE A 208 -19.59 7.12 15.68
N ASP A 209 -19.47 6.59 14.45
CA ASP A 209 -20.05 7.18 13.23
C ASP A 209 -19.82 8.71 13.13
N GLY A 210 -18.61 9.16 13.48
CA GLY A 210 -18.24 10.58 13.49
C GLY A 210 -18.63 11.36 14.75
N GLU A 211 -19.47 10.83 15.65
CA GLU A 211 -19.75 11.49 16.94
C GLU A 211 -18.61 11.32 17.93
N THR A 212 -18.05 12.45 18.35
CA THR A 212 -16.84 12.48 19.19
C THR A 212 -17.07 11.90 20.59
N TYR A 213 -16.06 11.19 21.06
CA TYR A 213 -15.99 10.59 22.38
C TYR A 213 -14.60 10.79 22.98
N LYS A 214 -14.57 11.13 24.27
CA LYS A 214 -13.35 11.22 25.07
C LYS A 214 -13.46 10.24 26.22
N GLY A 215 -12.54 9.27 26.29
CA GLY A 215 -12.55 8.24 27.33
C GLY A 215 -11.24 7.49 27.42
N SER A 216 -11.33 6.21 27.79
CA SER A 216 -10.18 5.32 27.88
C SER A 216 -10.58 3.92 27.40
N LEU A 217 -9.64 3.24 26.74
CA LEU A 217 -9.69 1.79 26.58
C LEU A 217 -9.44 1.15 27.94
N VAL A 218 -10.35 0.27 28.34
CA VAL A 218 -10.31 -0.42 29.64
C VAL A 218 -10.70 -1.87 29.46
N ARG A 219 -10.24 -2.75 30.35
CA ARG A 219 -10.71 -4.13 30.43
C ARG A 219 -11.57 -4.27 31.69
N MET A 220 -12.85 -4.60 31.54
CA MET A 220 -13.78 -4.74 32.66
C MET A 220 -14.53 -6.07 32.57
N GLY A 221 -13.87 -7.16 32.97
CA GLY A 221 -14.48 -8.50 32.98
C GLY A 221 -14.78 -9.08 31.58
N THR A 222 -14.40 -8.38 30.51
CA THR A 222 -14.53 -8.81 29.11
C THR A 222 -13.26 -9.53 28.62
N PRO A 223 -13.37 -10.40 27.60
CA PRO A 223 -12.21 -11.07 27.00
C PRO A 223 -11.16 -10.07 26.49
N GLY A 224 -11.60 -9.01 25.82
CA GLY A 224 -10.77 -7.92 25.29
C GLY A 224 -10.98 -6.56 25.95
N HIS A 225 -10.27 -5.54 25.46
CA HIS A 225 -10.47 -4.14 25.84
C HIS A 225 -11.72 -3.56 25.19
N ILE A 226 -12.38 -2.66 25.91
CA ILE A 226 -13.65 -2.08 25.50
C ILE A 226 -13.61 -0.56 25.55
N LEU A 227 -14.53 0.04 24.78
CA LEU A 227 -14.82 1.46 24.81
C LEU A 227 -16.31 1.69 25.09
N GLY A 228 -16.62 2.42 26.16
CA GLY A 228 -18.01 2.68 26.54
C GLY A 228 -18.71 3.66 25.60
N VAL A 229 -19.84 3.26 25.02
CA VAL A 229 -20.67 4.09 24.14
C VAL A 229 -21.76 4.78 24.98
N ARG A 230 -21.59 6.07 25.27
CA ARG A 230 -22.54 6.84 26.13
C ARG A 230 -23.94 6.90 25.51
N LYS A 231 -24.99 6.87 26.35
CA LYS A 231 -26.40 7.00 25.93
C LYS A 231 -26.67 8.22 25.04
N LYS A 232 -26.03 9.36 25.33
CA LYS A 232 -26.15 10.58 24.51
C LYS A 232 -25.58 10.40 23.09
N ILE A 233 -24.48 9.67 22.95
CA ILE A 233 -23.86 9.36 21.66
C ILE A 233 -24.77 8.41 20.87
N ARG A 234 -25.20 7.31 21.51
CA ARG A 234 -26.17 6.35 20.93
C ARG A 234 -27.41 7.04 20.36
N LYS A 235 -28.00 7.98 21.12
CA LYS A 235 -29.14 8.79 20.67
C LYS A 235 -28.84 9.65 19.44
N LYS A 236 -27.65 10.25 19.36
CA LYS A 236 -27.25 11.11 18.23
C LYS A 236 -27.00 10.31 16.96
N ILE A 237 -26.28 9.20 17.07
CA ILE A 237 -26.00 8.29 15.94
C ILE A 237 -27.19 7.41 15.57
N LYS A 238 -28.28 7.47 16.35
CA LYS A 238 -29.51 6.68 16.18
C LYS A 238 -29.25 5.16 16.17
N LYS A 239 -28.35 4.69 17.03
CA LYS A 239 -28.00 3.26 17.21
C LYS A 239 -28.23 2.78 18.63
N GLN A 240 -28.52 1.49 18.79
CA GLN A 240 -28.79 0.81 20.05
C GLN A 240 -27.91 -0.45 20.19
N PRO A 241 -27.85 -1.09 21.38
CA PRO A 241 -27.16 -2.37 21.50
C PRO A 241 -27.70 -3.41 20.51
N GLY A 242 -26.80 -4.08 19.81
CA GLY A 242 -27.09 -4.95 18.66
C GLY A 242 -26.72 -4.34 17.31
N ASP A 243 -26.68 -3.01 17.20
CA ASP A 243 -26.29 -2.35 15.94
C ASP A 243 -24.77 -2.27 15.77
N THR A 244 -24.30 -2.33 14.53
CA THR A 244 -22.91 -2.08 14.17
C THR A 244 -22.62 -0.58 14.12
N VAL A 245 -21.50 -0.15 14.68
CA VAL A 245 -21.01 1.23 14.68
C VAL A 245 -19.59 1.29 14.15
N HIS A 246 -19.31 2.31 13.34
CA HIS A 246 -17.98 2.57 12.85
C HIS A 246 -17.18 3.38 13.88
N VAL A 247 -16.00 2.90 14.27
CA VAL A 247 -15.20 3.46 15.35
C VAL A 247 -13.87 3.92 14.81
N THR A 248 -13.54 5.20 15.01
CA THR A 248 -12.16 5.68 14.88
C THR A 248 -11.61 5.99 16.27
N LEU A 249 -10.33 5.69 16.54
CA LEU A 249 -9.69 6.04 17.81
C LEU A 249 -8.22 6.42 17.66
N ARG A 250 -7.75 7.26 18.58
CA ARG A 250 -6.35 7.68 18.74
C ARG A 250 -6.01 7.81 20.22
N GLU A 251 -4.77 7.49 20.60
CA GLU A 251 -4.28 7.73 21.97
C GLU A 251 -4.30 9.22 22.31
N ARG A 252 -4.61 9.53 23.56
CA ARG A 252 -4.51 10.85 24.15
C ARG A 252 -3.43 10.77 25.22
N GLU A 253 -2.37 11.57 25.10
CA GLU A 253 -1.40 11.71 26.18
C GLU A 253 -2.07 12.30 27.43
N GLY A 254 -1.72 11.73 28.58
CA GLY A 254 -2.29 12.04 29.89
C GLY A 254 -1.67 13.27 30.52
#